data_AF-A0A6A0A4T1-F1
#
_entry.id   AF-A0A6A0A4T1-F1
#
_cell.length_a   1.000
_cell.length_b   1.000
_cell.length_c   1.000
_cell.angle_alpha   90.00
_cell.angle_beta   90.00
_cell.angle_gamma   90.00
#
_symmetry.space_group_name_H-M   'P 1'
#
loop_
_entity.id
_entity.type
_entity.pdbx_description
1 polymer ?
#
loop_
_entity_poly.entity_id
_entity_poly.type
_entity_poly.pdbx_seq_one_letter_code
_entity_poly.pdbx_strand_id
1 'polypeptide(L)'
;MSALGNGDFLDLVLQFWSELKYLGFAHFFVLGMDETSCRQVQEFSPDLSCVWDSVPMRPNSMGGEALIWSMRWRMTGRLARLGYNIGSVDADMMLLSDPYVHLKSPPLSNMTVLCQEEAGMPYCNGGFMYVQNAAPDGPATWAFRFIGEITTRMMDDVPYMMSLGNMRSERDHLCLTFDQALPVGDKIRFAHPLPPEAYRAKLAQLQLPNMDYPWAEALGGRLLPNDSGTFTQAFLAQLRDDCPSCPW
;
A
#
# COMPACT_ATOMS: atom_id res chain seq x y z
N MET A 1 4.05 15.00 -9.66
CA MET A 1 3.18 14.72 -10.82
C MET A 1 1.75 14.60 -10.30
N SER A 2 0.77 15.10 -11.05
CA SER A 2 -0.63 15.16 -10.61
C SER A 2 -1.32 13.83 -10.88
N ALA A 3 -1.77 13.18 -9.82
CA ALA A 3 -2.65 12.02 -9.91
C ALA A 3 -3.96 12.41 -10.62
N LEU A 4 -4.25 11.73 -11.74
CA LEU A 4 -5.51 11.68 -12.50
C LEU A 4 -6.16 13.00 -12.98
N GLY A 5 -5.55 14.17 -12.75
CA GLY A 5 -6.10 15.47 -13.18
C GLY A 5 -5.66 15.97 -14.57
N ASN A 6 -4.63 15.38 -15.18
CA ASN A 6 -4.18 15.68 -16.53
C ASN A 6 -4.14 14.36 -17.32
N GLY A 7 -4.65 14.37 -18.56
CA GLY A 7 -4.85 13.16 -19.39
C GLY A 7 -3.65 12.22 -19.54
N ASP A 8 -2.43 12.68 -19.24
CA ASP A 8 -1.18 11.91 -19.33
C ASP A 8 -1.19 10.58 -18.54
N PHE A 9 -1.88 10.50 -17.39
CA PHE A 9 -1.96 9.24 -16.62
C PHE A 9 -3.04 8.29 -17.13
N LEU A 10 -4.09 8.80 -17.78
CA LEU A 10 -5.16 7.97 -18.31
C LEU A 10 -4.62 7.08 -19.43
N ASP A 11 -3.75 7.61 -20.29
CA ASP A 11 -3.12 6.83 -21.36
C ASP A 11 -2.31 5.66 -20.82
N LEU A 12 -1.53 5.87 -19.75
CA LEU A 12 -0.76 4.82 -19.07
C LEU A 12 -1.67 3.74 -18.47
N VAL A 13 -2.74 4.17 -17.78
CA VAL A 13 -3.73 3.25 -17.21
C VAL A 13 -4.43 2.42 -18.29
N LEU A 14 -4.78 3.03 -19.43
CA LEU A 14 -5.43 2.35 -20.55
C LEU A 14 -4.50 1.37 -21.25
N GLN A 15 -3.22 1.74 -21.40
CA GLN A 15 -2.20 0.83 -21.90
C GLN A 15 -2.11 -0.40 -21.00
N PHE A 16 -1.93 -0.19 -19.69
CA PHE A 16 -1.80 -1.28 -18.72
C PHE A 16 -3.07 -2.13 -18.64
N TRP A 17 -4.25 -1.51 -18.74
CA TRP A 17 -5.53 -2.21 -18.84
C TRP A 17 -5.60 -3.13 -20.05
N SER A 18 -5.14 -2.65 -21.21
CA SER A 18 -5.09 -3.43 -22.44
C SER A 18 -4.17 -4.65 -22.29
N GLU A 19 -3.00 -4.46 -21.67
CA GLU A 19 -2.04 -5.53 -21.37
C GLU A 19 -2.64 -6.60 -20.43
N LEU A 20 -3.31 -6.17 -19.36
CA LEU A 20 -3.98 -7.09 -18.43
C LEU A 20 -5.04 -7.93 -19.14
N LYS A 21 -5.86 -7.31 -20.00
CA LYS A 21 -6.85 -8.02 -20.83
C LYS A 21 -6.18 -8.99 -21.80
N TYR A 22 -5.11 -8.58 -22.47
CA TYR A 22 -4.37 -9.41 -23.41
C TYR A 22 -3.80 -10.67 -22.74
N LEU A 23 -3.29 -10.51 -21.52
CA LEU A 23 -2.77 -11.62 -20.71
C LEU A 23 -3.86 -12.46 -20.02
N GLY A 24 -5.14 -12.11 -20.20
CA GLY A 24 -6.27 -12.88 -19.69
C GLY A 24 -6.64 -12.60 -18.24
N PHE A 25 -6.19 -11.49 -17.65
CA PHE A 25 -6.61 -11.09 -16.31
C PHE A 25 -8.04 -10.58 -16.31
N ALA A 26 -8.86 -11.11 -15.39
CA ALA A 26 -10.29 -10.78 -15.28
C ALA A 26 -10.61 -9.83 -14.12
N HIS A 27 -9.72 -9.69 -13.13
CA HIS A 27 -9.99 -8.99 -11.89
C HIS A 27 -8.90 -7.95 -11.61
N PHE A 28 -9.21 -6.69 -11.92
CA PHE A 28 -8.39 -5.54 -11.59
C PHE A 28 -9.29 -4.32 -11.49
N PHE A 29 -8.81 -3.29 -10.82
CA PHE A 29 -9.44 -1.98 -10.80
C PHE A 29 -8.35 -0.90 -10.81
N VAL A 30 -8.73 0.30 -11.21
CA VAL A 30 -7.91 1.50 -11.07
C VAL A 30 -8.22 2.14 -9.74
N LEU A 31 -7.17 2.53 -9.00
CA LEU A 31 -7.33 3.35 -7.81
C LEU A 31 -7.39 4.82 -8.23
N GLY A 32 -8.57 5.41 -8.13
CA GLY A 32 -8.82 6.83 -8.33
C GLY A 32 -8.46 7.67 -7.09
N MET A 33 -8.15 8.95 -7.31
CA MET A 33 -7.94 9.92 -6.22
C MET A 33 -9.22 10.21 -5.45
N ASP A 34 -10.34 10.22 -6.16
CA ASP A 34 -11.67 10.51 -5.63
C ASP A 34 -12.74 9.94 -6.58
N GLU A 35 -13.99 10.12 -6.17
CA GLU A 35 -15.15 9.72 -6.97
C GLU A 35 -15.18 10.40 -8.34
N THR A 36 -14.80 11.68 -8.42
CA THR A 36 -14.79 12.44 -9.68
C THR A 36 -13.81 11.83 -10.69
N SER A 37 -12.61 11.48 -10.24
CA SER A 37 -11.60 10.80 -11.05
C SER A 37 -12.11 9.46 -11.57
N CYS A 38 -12.80 8.69 -10.73
CA CYS A 38 -13.36 7.41 -11.18
C CYS A 38 -14.51 7.56 -12.17
N ARG A 39 -15.36 8.59 -12.05
CA ARG A 39 -16.39 8.87 -13.06
C ARG A 39 -15.78 9.18 -14.42
N GLN A 40 -14.68 9.95 -14.46
CA GLN A 40 -13.98 10.26 -15.71
C GLN A 40 -13.41 8.99 -16.38
N VAL A 41 -12.82 8.09 -15.58
CA VAL A 41 -12.33 6.79 -16.08
C VAL A 41 -13.49 5.98 -16.69
N GLN A 42 -14.65 5.96 -16.02
CA GLN A 42 -15.83 5.22 -16.48
C GLN A 42 -16.50 5.85 -17.72
N GLU A 43 -16.46 7.17 -17.88
CA GLU A 43 -16.93 7.86 -19.09
C GLU A 43 -16.09 7.46 -20.32
N PHE A 44 -14.79 7.23 -20.14
CA PHE A 44 -13.90 6.81 -21.21
C PHE A 44 -14.01 5.31 -21.50
N SER A 45 -14.00 4.47 -20.47
CA SER A 45 -14.09 3.02 -20.58
C SER A 45 -15.05 2.47 -19.54
N PRO A 46 -16.34 2.25 -19.89
CA PRO A 46 -17.35 1.74 -18.96
C PRO A 46 -17.01 0.36 -18.37
N ASP A 47 -16.17 -0.41 -19.07
CA ASP A 47 -15.71 -1.73 -18.65
C ASP A 47 -14.56 -1.66 -17.61
N LEU A 48 -13.94 -0.50 -17.44
CA LEU A 48 -12.84 -0.31 -16.51
C LEU A 48 -13.38 -0.01 -15.11
N SER A 49 -13.21 -0.97 -14.20
CA SER A 49 -13.54 -0.77 -12.79
C SER A 49 -12.60 0.26 -12.17
N CYS A 50 -13.15 1.25 -11.48
CA CYS A 50 -12.41 2.23 -10.70
C CYS A 50 -12.96 2.31 -9.29
N VAL A 51 -12.07 2.39 -8.31
CA VAL A 51 -12.40 2.53 -6.89
C VAL A 51 -11.60 3.67 -6.29
N TRP A 52 -12.09 4.24 -5.20
CA TRP A 52 -11.36 5.23 -4.42
C TRP A 52 -11.52 4.93 -2.93
N ASP A 53 -10.70 5.58 -2.12
CA ASP A 53 -10.81 5.50 -0.67
C ASP A 53 -11.61 6.71 -0.15
N SER A 54 -12.61 6.45 0.70
CA SER A 54 -13.45 7.48 1.32
C SER A 54 -12.97 7.93 2.71
N VAL A 55 -11.83 7.42 3.20
CA VAL A 55 -11.21 7.94 4.43
C VAL A 55 -10.96 9.44 4.25
N PRO A 56 -11.50 10.30 5.15
CA PRO A 56 -11.27 11.73 5.06
C PRO A 56 -9.78 12.05 5.15
N MET A 57 -9.38 13.12 4.48
CA MET A 57 -8.01 13.60 4.50
C MET A 57 -7.93 14.94 5.22
N ARG A 58 -6.91 15.12 6.05
CA ARG A 58 -6.65 16.43 6.66
C ARG A 58 -6.27 17.43 5.56
N PRO A 59 -6.84 18.64 5.54
CA PRO A 59 -6.40 19.68 4.61
C PRO A 59 -4.88 19.91 4.70
N ASN A 60 -4.22 20.02 3.54
CA ASN A 60 -2.77 20.17 3.41
C ASN A 60 -1.91 19.02 3.95
N SER A 61 -2.49 17.90 4.40
CA SER A 61 -1.70 16.76 4.90
C SER A 61 -0.91 16.08 3.80
N MET A 62 -1.54 15.54 2.77
CA MET A 62 -0.84 14.86 1.67
C MET A 62 -1.19 15.51 0.35
N GLY A 63 -0.17 15.94 -0.39
CA GLY A 63 -0.34 16.46 -1.75
C GLY A 63 -0.13 15.36 -2.79
N GLY A 64 -0.84 15.47 -3.92
CA GLY A 64 -0.58 14.72 -5.16
C GLY A 64 -0.27 13.23 -4.97
N GLU A 65 0.97 12.84 -5.27
CA GLU A 65 1.47 11.47 -5.24
C GLU A 65 1.44 10.82 -3.85
N ALA A 66 1.79 11.57 -2.80
CA ALA A 66 1.80 11.02 -1.44
C ALA A 66 0.40 10.56 -1.00
N LEU A 67 -0.64 11.24 -1.48
CA LEU A 67 -2.02 10.85 -1.22
C LEU A 67 -2.37 9.52 -1.91
N ILE A 68 -2.09 9.38 -3.21
CA ILE A 68 -2.41 8.12 -3.92
C ILE A 68 -1.60 6.94 -3.37
N TRP A 69 -0.34 7.15 -2.97
CA TRP A 69 0.47 6.12 -2.31
C TRP A 69 -0.14 5.70 -0.97
N SER A 70 -0.59 6.65 -0.15
CA SER A 70 -1.26 6.31 1.11
C SER A 70 -2.59 5.60 0.89
N MET A 71 -3.38 6.00 -0.11
CA MET A 71 -4.63 5.34 -0.46
C MET A 71 -4.39 3.90 -0.94
N ARG A 72 -3.33 3.68 -1.73
CA ARG A 72 -2.92 2.36 -2.21
C ARG A 72 -2.75 1.39 -1.05
N TRP A 73 -1.96 1.75 -0.03
CA TRP A 73 -1.69 0.85 1.08
C TRP A 73 -2.89 0.62 1.99
N ARG A 74 -3.75 1.63 2.18
CA ARG A 74 -5.03 1.44 2.87
C ARG A 74 -5.92 0.47 2.10
N MET A 75 -6.04 0.63 0.79
CA MET A 75 -6.78 -0.29 -0.07
C MET A 75 -6.20 -1.71 -0.04
N THR A 76 -4.87 -1.86 -0.10
CA THR A 76 -4.21 -3.16 0.06
C THR A 76 -4.55 -3.80 1.41
N GLY A 77 -4.56 -3.04 2.51
CA GLY A 77 -4.96 -3.53 3.82
C GLY A 77 -6.42 -3.99 3.89
N ARG A 78 -7.33 -3.22 3.29
CA ARG A 78 -8.76 -3.58 3.16
C ARG A 78 -8.96 -4.87 2.38
N LEU A 79 -8.32 -4.99 1.21
CA LEU A 79 -8.39 -6.20 0.39
C LEU A 79 -7.75 -7.42 1.06
N ALA A 80 -6.62 -7.23 1.76
CA ALA A 80 -5.96 -8.30 2.48
C ALA A 80 -6.85 -8.80 3.63
N ARG A 81 -7.55 -7.88 4.32
CA ARG A 81 -8.53 -8.21 5.36
C ARG A 81 -9.69 -9.04 4.82
N LEU A 82 -10.10 -8.80 3.57
CA LEU A 82 -11.11 -9.60 2.87
C LEU A 82 -10.58 -10.96 2.36
N GLY A 83 -9.28 -11.24 2.53
CA GLY A 83 -8.64 -12.50 2.12
C GLY A 83 -8.22 -12.55 0.65
N TYR A 84 -8.19 -11.41 -0.07
CA TYR A 84 -7.75 -11.39 -1.46
C TYR A 84 -6.22 -11.39 -1.56
N ASN A 85 -5.69 -12.16 -2.52
CA ASN A 85 -4.31 -11.96 -2.99
C ASN A 85 -4.29 -10.69 -3.87
N ILE A 86 -3.31 -9.81 -3.68
CA ILE A 86 -3.31 -8.48 -4.28
C ILE A 86 -2.02 -8.28 -5.09
N GLY A 87 -2.15 -7.99 -6.38
CA GLY A 87 -1.09 -7.36 -7.17
C GLY A 87 -1.31 -5.86 -7.22
N SER A 88 -0.43 -5.08 -6.60
CA SER A 88 -0.43 -3.62 -6.69
C SER A 88 0.71 -3.18 -7.59
N VAL A 89 0.39 -2.36 -8.58
CA VAL A 89 1.31 -1.95 -9.64
C VAL A 89 1.15 -0.46 -9.94
N ASP A 90 2.26 0.21 -10.21
CA ASP A 90 2.24 1.56 -10.77
C ASP A 90 1.70 1.55 -12.20
N ALA A 91 1.06 2.63 -12.59
CA ALA A 91 0.52 2.79 -13.94
C ALA A 91 1.61 2.98 -15.00
N ASP A 92 2.83 3.38 -14.61
CA ASP A 92 3.98 3.54 -15.49
C ASP A 92 4.80 2.26 -15.67
N MET A 93 4.23 1.10 -15.30
CA MET A 93 4.78 -0.21 -15.59
C MET A 93 4.23 -0.80 -16.89
N MET A 94 4.87 -1.85 -17.38
CA MET A 94 4.42 -2.67 -18.50
C MET A 94 4.48 -4.14 -18.12
N LEU A 95 3.41 -4.89 -18.36
CA LEU A 95 3.35 -6.32 -18.09
C LEU A 95 3.56 -7.12 -19.36
N LEU A 96 4.76 -7.68 -19.52
CA LEU A 96 5.15 -8.41 -20.73
C LEU A 96 4.68 -9.87 -20.77
N SER A 97 4.36 -10.45 -19.61
CA SER A 97 3.93 -11.84 -19.46
C SER A 97 3.21 -12.02 -18.13
N ASP A 98 2.47 -13.13 -17.97
CA ASP A 98 1.84 -13.49 -16.69
C ASP A 98 2.90 -13.64 -15.58
N PRO A 99 2.93 -12.75 -14.56
CA PRO A 99 3.93 -12.80 -13.50
C PRO A 99 3.63 -13.93 -12.49
N TYR A 100 2.38 -14.43 -12.44
CA TYR A 100 1.97 -15.41 -11.43
C TYR A 100 2.63 -16.76 -11.63
N VAL A 101 3.03 -17.12 -12.85
CA VAL A 101 3.84 -18.32 -13.12
C VAL A 101 5.11 -18.32 -12.25
N HIS A 102 5.73 -17.16 -12.04
CA HIS A 102 6.92 -17.02 -11.22
C HIS A 102 6.58 -16.83 -9.74
N LEU A 103 5.59 -15.97 -9.42
CA LEU A 103 5.22 -15.66 -8.03
C LEU A 103 4.64 -16.87 -7.28
N LYS A 104 4.02 -17.81 -8.01
CA LYS A 104 3.45 -19.04 -7.47
C LYS A 104 4.40 -20.24 -7.52
N SER A 105 5.62 -20.05 -8.02
CA SER A 105 6.65 -21.09 -8.06
C SER A 105 7.71 -20.88 -6.97
N PRO A 106 8.37 -21.93 -6.47
CA PRO A 106 9.52 -21.78 -5.58
C PRO A 106 10.64 -20.92 -6.23
N PRO A 107 11.37 -20.11 -5.44
CA PRO A 107 11.27 -19.96 -3.99
C PRO A 107 10.19 -18.96 -3.54
N LEU A 108 9.42 -18.37 -4.46
CA LEU A 108 8.51 -17.25 -4.19
C LEU A 108 7.14 -17.68 -3.65
N SER A 109 6.71 -18.90 -3.96
CA SER A 109 5.36 -19.42 -3.65
C SER A 109 4.93 -19.34 -2.18
N ASN A 110 5.89 -19.29 -1.26
CA ASN A 110 5.64 -19.29 0.19
C ASN A 110 5.80 -17.89 0.83
N MET A 111 6.04 -16.85 0.04
CA MET A 111 6.25 -15.49 0.55
C MET A 111 4.93 -14.76 0.68
N THR A 112 4.59 -14.20 1.84
CA THR A 112 3.31 -13.50 2.02
C THR A 112 3.26 -12.15 1.31
N VAL A 113 4.38 -11.40 1.33
CA VAL A 113 4.51 -10.10 0.67
C VAL A 113 5.79 -10.10 -0.14
N LEU A 114 5.70 -9.73 -1.42
CA LEU A 114 6.83 -9.58 -2.32
C LEU A 114 6.86 -8.15 -2.83
N CYS A 115 8.05 -7.55 -2.84
CA CYS A 115 8.32 -6.23 -3.39
C CYS A 115 9.63 -6.28 -4.17
N GLN A 116 9.83 -5.35 -5.09
CA GLN A 116 11.13 -5.17 -5.74
C GLN A 116 12.07 -4.35 -4.83
N GLU A 117 13.38 -4.58 -4.91
CA GLU A 117 14.37 -3.68 -4.29
C GLU A 117 14.39 -2.32 -4.99
N GLU A 118 14.38 -1.23 -4.23
CA GLU A 118 14.56 0.13 -4.76
C GLU A 118 16.03 0.40 -5.10
N ALA A 119 16.40 0.30 -6.38
CA ALA A 119 17.68 0.75 -6.93
C ALA A 119 18.96 0.45 -6.09
N GLY A 120 19.02 -0.72 -5.43
CA GLY A 120 20.15 -1.12 -4.57
C GLY A 120 20.14 -0.56 -3.14
N MET A 121 19.07 0.13 -2.77
CA MET A 121 18.78 0.59 -1.42
C MET A 121 18.02 -0.49 -0.64
N PRO A 122 18.09 -0.52 0.70
CA PRO A 122 17.39 -1.52 1.51
C PRO A 122 15.88 -1.24 1.65
N TYR A 123 15.23 -0.67 0.62
CA TYR A 123 13.81 -0.33 0.60
C TYR A 123 13.04 -1.20 -0.39
N CYS A 124 11.77 -1.46 -0.08
CA CYS A 124 10.82 -1.95 -1.08
C CYS A 124 10.46 -0.82 -2.03
N ASN A 125 10.60 -1.04 -3.33
CA ASN A 125 9.97 -0.22 -4.35
C ASN A 125 8.47 -0.52 -4.35
N GLY A 126 7.65 0.53 -4.22
CA GLY A 126 6.19 0.44 -4.16
C GLY A 126 5.52 0.26 -5.52
N GLY A 127 6.29 0.28 -6.61
CA GLY A 127 5.78 0.20 -7.97
C GLY A 127 5.34 -1.19 -8.39
N PHE A 128 5.90 -2.25 -7.82
CA PHE A 128 5.34 -3.59 -7.89
C PHE A 128 5.32 -4.24 -6.50
N MET A 129 4.14 -4.67 -6.07
CA MET A 129 3.95 -5.43 -4.85
C MET A 129 2.95 -6.56 -5.04
N TYR A 130 3.29 -7.74 -4.52
CA TYR A 130 2.38 -8.87 -4.51
C TYR A 130 2.14 -9.39 -3.10
N VAL A 131 0.87 -9.47 -2.71
CA VAL A 131 0.40 -10.08 -1.47
C VAL A 131 -0.24 -11.41 -1.80
N GLN A 132 0.17 -12.48 -1.14
CA GLN A 132 -0.47 -13.79 -1.24
C GLN A 132 -0.68 -14.45 0.10
N ASN A 133 -1.62 -15.39 0.11
CA ASN A 133 -2.09 -16.06 1.33
C ASN A 133 -2.60 -15.03 2.35
N ALA A 134 -3.31 -14.01 1.85
CA ALA A 134 -3.93 -13.01 2.70
C ALA A 134 -5.04 -13.66 3.54
N ALA A 135 -5.09 -13.27 4.80
CA ALA A 135 -6.10 -13.70 5.76
C ALA A 135 -6.47 -12.51 6.64
N PRO A 136 -7.70 -12.46 7.18
CA PRO A 136 -8.14 -11.32 7.99
C PRO A 136 -7.26 -10.97 9.19
N ASP A 137 -6.65 -11.98 9.81
CA ASP A 137 -5.72 -11.92 10.93
C ASP A 137 -4.27 -12.23 10.51
N GLY A 138 -4.02 -12.31 9.20
CA GLY A 138 -2.72 -12.68 8.63
C GLY A 138 -1.69 -11.55 8.70
N PRO A 139 -0.39 -11.89 8.53
CA PRO A 139 0.70 -10.93 8.66
C PRO A 139 0.67 -9.80 7.63
N ALA A 140 0.17 -10.04 6.41
CA ALA A 140 0.00 -8.98 5.42
C ALA A 140 -1.09 -7.99 5.84
N THR A 141 -2.25 -8.48 6.28
CA THR A 141 -3.34 -7.63 6.75
C THR A 141 -2.90 -6.76 7.91
N TRP A 142 -2.18 -7.34 8.88
CA TRP A 142 -1.59 -6.58 9.97
C TRP A 142 -0.63 -5.49 9.45
N ALA A 143 0.28 -5.82 8.54
CA ALA A 143 1.28 -4.88 8.04
C ALA A 143 0.64 -3.69 7.31
N PHE A 144 -0.31 -3.93 6.40
CA PHE A 144 -0.96 -2.85 5.66
C PHE A 144 -1.99 -2.08 6.50
N ARG A 145 -2.68 -2.73 7.45
CA ARG A 145 -3.46 -2.03 8.48
C ARG A 145 -2.56 -1.07 9.24
N PHE A 146 -1.42 -1.55 9.74
CA PHE A 146 -0.48 -0.74 10.51
C PHE A 146 0.00 0.45 9.69
N ILE A 147 0.41 0.25 8.43
CA ILE A 147 0.80 1.35 7.53
C ILE A 147 -0.32 2.40 7.39
N GLY A 148 -1.56 1.97 7.13
CA GLY A 148 -2.71 2.87 7.05
C GLY A 148 -3.02 3.58 8.37
N GLU A 149 -2.81 2.90 9.49
CA GLU A 149 -3.04 3.42 10.83
C GLU A 149 -1.97 4.45 11.23
N ILE A 150 -0.69 4.23 10.91
CA ILE A 150 0.34 5.23 11.17
C ILE A 150 0.04 6.51 10.40
N THR A 151 -0.21 6.40 9.10
CA THR A 151 -0.39 7.57 8.24
C THR A 151 -1.61 8.40 8.68
N THR A 152 -2.68 7.74 9.12
CA THR A 152 -3.87 8.41 9.67
C THR A 152 -3.64 9.00 11.05
N ARG A 153 -2.90 8.34 11.94
CA ARG A 153 -2.51 8.89 13.25
C ARG A 153 -1.63 10.15 13.12
N MET A 154 -0.75 10.18 12.11
CA MET A 154 0.05 11.38 11.81
C MET A 154 -0.80 12.55 11.33
N MET A 155 -1.91 12.27 10.64
CA MET A 155 -2.88 13.31 10.27
C MET A 155 -3.66 13.82 11.50
N ASP A 156 -3.93 12.94 12.46
CA ASP A 156 -4.60 13.29 13.71
C ASP A 156 -3.72 14.14 14.65
N ASP A 157 -2.41 13.85 14.76
CA ASP A 157 -1.48 14.50 15.71
C ASP A 157 -0.36 15.30 15.02
N VAL A 158 -0.73 16.38 14.32
CA VAL A 158 0.24 17.31 13.71
C VAL A 158 1.18 17.99 14.71
N PRO A 159 0.75 18.39 15.93
CA PRO A 159 1.68 18.93 16.93
C PRO A 159 2.83 17.95 17.25
N TYR A 160 2.55 16.65 17.36
CA TYR A 160 3.61 15.65 17.51
C TYR A 160 4.54 15.61 16.29
N MET A 161 3.99 15.64 15.07
CA MET A 161 4.81 15.65 13.85
C MET A 161 5.71 16.89 13.74
N MET A 162 5.22 18.05 14.18
CA MET A 162 6.02 19.27 14.31
C MET A 162 7.10 19.14 15.37
N SER A 163 6.80 18.50 16.51
CA SER A 163 7.78 18.26 17.57
C SER A 163 8.94 17.35 17.14
N LEU A 164 8.70 16.44 16.19
CA LEU A 164 9.71 15.60 15.57
C LEU A 164 10.58 16.33 14.53
N GLY A 165 10.23 17.58 14.17
CA GLY A 165 10.90 18.34 13.12
C GLY A 165 10.58 17.89 11.69
N ASN A 166 9.66 16.93 11.53
CA ASN A 166 9.20 16.41 10.24
C ASN A 166 8.20 17.34 9.54
N MET A 167 7.64 18.30 10.28
CA MET A 167 6.84 19.41 9.75
C MET A 167 7.30 20.72 10.39
N ARG A 168 7.37 21.81 9.62
CA ARG A 168 7.71 23.14 10.15
C ARG A 168 6.47 23.93 10.52
N SER A 169 5.34 23.66 9.85
CA SER A 169 4.05 24.28 10.11
C SER A 169 2.89 23.36 9.76
N GLU A 170 1.70 23.62 10.32
CA GLU A 170 0.47 22.89 9.98
C GLU A 170 0.02 23.06 8.51
N ARG A 171 0.65 23.97 7.76
CA ARG A 171 0.37 24.21 6.34
C ARG A 171 1.27 23.36 5.43
N ASP A 172 2.29 22.72 5.99
CA ASP A 172 3.22 21.89 5.24
C ASP A 172 2.60 20.51 4.98
N HIS A 173 2.99 19.88 3.87
CA HIS A 173 2.60 18.50 3.61
C HIS A 173 3.35 17.53 4.54
N LEU A 174 2.60 16.60 5.14
CA LEU A 174 3.05 15.34 5.73
C LEU A 174 3.63 14.44 4.62
N CYS A 175 4.77 14.82 4.04
CA CYS A 175 5.50 13.99 3.08
C CYS A 175 6.31 12.92 3.81
N LEU A 176 5.64 11.95 4.43
CA LEU A 176 6.26 10.69 4.80
C LEU A 176 5.80 9.63 3.80
N THR A 177 6.67 9.32 2.86
CA THR A 177 6.57 8.24 1.88
C THR A 177 6.64 6.90 2.62
N PHE A 178 5.53 6.48 3.22
CA PHE A 178 5.44 5.19 3.91
C PHE A 178 5.54 3.99 2.95
N ASP A 179 5.40 4.20 1.64
CA ASP A 179 5.76 3.25 0.59
C ASP A 179 7.21 2.77 0.73
N GLN A 180 8.10 3.59 1.33
CA GLN A 180 9.50 3.25 1.61
C GLN A 180 9.75 2.74 3.03
N ALA A 181 8.73 2.72 3.90
CA ALA A 181 8.84 2.42 5.33
C ALA A 181 8.38 1.00 5.71
N LEU A 182 8.02 0.14 4.74
CA LEU A 182 7.99 -1.31 4.99
C LEU A 182 9.34 -1.70 5.62
N PRO A 183 9.33 -2.34 6.80
CA PRO A 183 10.37 -2.16 7.80
C PRO A 183 11.77 -2.49 7.27
N VAL A 184 12.59 -1.44 7.23
CA VAL A 184 14.06 -1.52 7.23
C VAL A 184 14.46 -2.04 8.60
N GLY A 185 14.56 -3.35 8.74
CA GLY A 185 15.02 -3.97 9.97
C GLY A 185 15.68 -5.30 9.69
N ASP A 186 16.80 -5.55 10.37
CA ASP A 186 17.65 -6.75 10.30
C ASP A 186 16.93 -8.09 10.59
N LYS A 187 15.61 -8.07 10.77
CA LYS A 187 14.73 -9.23 10.99
C LYS A 187 14.03 -9.73 9.72
N ILE A 188 14.13 -9.02 8.59
CA ILE A 188 13.76 -9.57 7.29
C ILE A 188 14.98 -10.33 6.74
N ARG A 189 14.97 -11.66 6.86
CA ARG A 189 16.03 -12.49 6.27
C ARG A 189 15.79 -12.67 4.78
N PHE A 190 16.64 -12.05 3.97
CA PHE A 190 16.76 -12.35 2.54
C PHE A 190 17.31 -13.78 2.37
N ALA A 191 16.51 -14.69 1.83
CA ALA A 191 16.96 -16.05 1.54
C ALA A 191 17.81 -16.04 0.25
N HIS A 192 19.14 -15.98 0.43
CA HIS A 192 20.20 -16.22 -0.57
C HIS A 192 20.22 -15.34 -1.85
N PRO A 193 21.40 -15.10 -2.44
CA PRO A 193 21.52 -14.28 -3.64
C PRO A 193 20.93 -15.02 -4.84
N LEU A 194 19.95 -14.39 -5.51
CA LEU A 194 19.70 -14.67 -6.91
C LEU A 194 20.98 -14.34 -7.71
N PRO A 195 21.24 -15.02 -8.85
CA PRO A 195 22.44 -14.80 -9.65
C PRO A 195 22.64 -13.30 -9.98
N PRO A 196 23.88 -12.83 -10.14
CA PRO A 196 24.18 -11.41 -10.41
C PRO A 196 23.48 -10.81 -11.64
N GLU A 197 22.96 -11.65 -12.53
CA GLU A 197 22.25 -11.26 -13.75
C GLU A 197 20.72 -11.24 -13.60
N ALA A 198 20.18 -11.66 -12.45
CA ALA A 198 18.78 -11.47 -12.13
C ALA A 198 18.60 -10.10 -11.45
N TYR A 199 17.72 -9.26 -11.99
CA TYR A 199 17.20 -8.09 -11.28
C TYR A 199 16.86 -8.51 -9.84
N ARG A 200 17.53 -7.88 -8.85
CA ARG A 200 17.57 -8.34 -7.46
C ARG A 200 16.17 -8.32 -6.83
N ALA A 201 15.44 -9.43 -6.92
CA ALA A 201 14.24 -9.62 -6.11
C ALA A 201 14.69 -9.89 -4.67
N LYS A 202 14.31 -9.00 -3.76
CA LYS A 202 14.57 -9.15 -2.32
C LYS A 202 13.31 -9.70 -1.64
N LEU A 203 13.51 -10.79 -0.88
CA LEU A 203 12.42 -11.56 -0.26
C LEU A 203 12.13 -11.03 1.14
N ALA A 204 10.88 -10.63 1.38
CA ALA A 204 10.40 -10.29 2.71
C ALA A 204 9.55 -11.42 3.30
N GLN A 205 10.15 -12.25 4.16
CA GLN A 205 9.38 -13.15 5.01
C GLN A 205 8.99 -12.40 6.29
N LEU A 206 7.77 -11.86 6.32
CA LEU A 206 7.20 -11.24 7.52
C LEU A 206 6.82 -12.35 8.52
N GLN A 207 7.77 -12.78 9.34
CA GLN A 207 7.49 -13.57 10.54
C GLN A 207 7.23 -12.60 11.70
N LEU A 208 5.98 -12.17 11.84
CA LEU A 208 5.56 -11.37 12.98
C LEU A 208 4.96 -12.31 14.03
N PRO A 209 5.40 -12.26 15.30
CA PRO A 209 4.70 -12.98 16.36
C PRO A 209 3.25 -12.49 16.43
N ASN A 210 2.31 -13.37 16.80
CA ASN A 210 0.90 -13.02 17.06
C ASN A 210 0.83 -11.74 17.89
N MET A 211 0.54 -10.61 17.24
CA MET A 211 0.51 -9.29 17.86
C MET A 211 -0.92 -8.96 18.28
N ASP A 212 -1.49 -9.81 19.15
CA ASP A 212 -2.65 -9.47 19.98
C ASP A 212 -2.28 -8.52 21.14
N TYR A 213 -1.01 -8.08 21.20
CA TYR A 213 -0.50 -7.19 22.25
C TYR A 213 0.02 -5.87 21.66
N PRO A 214 -0.26 -4.72 22.30
CA PRO A 214 0.31 -3.45 21.89
C PRO A 214 1.84 -3.53 21.97
N TRP A 215 2.50 -3.05 20.92
CA TRP A 215 3.96 -2.90 20.85
C TRP A 215 4.49 -2.32 22.16
N ALA A 216 5.42 -3.04 22.81
CA ALA A 216 5.89 -2.65 24.12
C ALA A 216 6.65 -1.32 24.04
N GLU A 217 6.03 -0.23 24.50
CA GLU A 217 6.65 1.10 24.67
C GLU A 217 7.99 1.03 25.43
N ALA A 218 8.17 -0.01 26.24
CA ALA A 218 9.39 -0.37 26.95
C ALA A 218 10.64 -0.58 26.06
N LEU A 219 10.49 -0.71 24.74
CA LEU A 219 11.59 -0.91 23.80
C LEU A 219 12.12 0.38 23.14
N GLY A 220 11.71 1.57 23.59
CA GLY A 220 12.42 2.81 23.23
C GLY A 220 11.56 4.02 22.83
N GLY A 221 10.33 4.13 23.33
CA GLY A 221 9.51 5.33 23.17
C GLY A 221 8.29 5.17 22.25
N ARG A 222 7.53 6.26 22.13
CA ARG A 222 6.24 6.34 21.43
C ARG A 222 6.46 6.16 19.92
N LEU A 223 6.13 4.97 19.39
CA LEU A 223 6.26 4.67 17.97
C LEU A 223 5.17 5.35 17.13
N LEU A 224 4.02 5.67 17.75
CA LEU A 224 2.83 6.24 17.12
C LEU A 224 2.24 7.36 17.98
N PRO A 225 1.65 8.41 17.39
CA PRO A 225 0.69 9.25 18.11
C PRO A 225 -0.36 8.41 18.84
N ASN A 226 -0.68 8.73 20.09
CA ASN A 226 -1.66 7.99 20.92
C ASN A 226 -3.09 8.29 20.46
N ASP A 227 -3.29 9.46 19.88
CA ASP A 227 -4.63 9.94 19.59
C ASP A 227 -5.11 9.28 18.30
N SER A 228 -6.10 8.40 18.45
CA SER A 228 -6.92 7.94 17.33
C SER A 228 -8.00 8.99 17.10
N GLY A 229 -7.64 10.00 16.32
CA GLY A 229 -8.55 11.08 15.95
C GLY A 229 -9.50 10.68 14.82
N THR A 230 -10.10 11.70 14.20
CA THR A 230 -11.12 11.52 13.17
C THR A 230 -10.64 10.66 11.99
N PHE A 231 -9.39 10.83 11.55
CA PHE A 231 -8.89 10.14 10.36
C PHE A 231 -8.60 8.66 10.65
N THR A 232 -7.95 8.38 11.78
CA THR A 232 -7.67 7.00 12.21
C THR A 232 -8.97 6.24 12.45
N GLN A 233 -9.95 6.86 13.15
CA GLN A 233 -11.23 6.20 13.43
C GLN A 233 -12.02 5.91 12.16
N ALA A 234 -12.00 6.79 11.17
CA ALA A 234 -12.65 6.55 9.88
C ALA A 234 -12.03 5.37 9.11
N PHE A 235 -10.70 5.26 9.10
CA PHE A 235 -10.02 4.12 8.48
C PHE A 235 -10.32 2.81 9.21
N LEU A 236 -10.24 2.79 10.54
CA LEU A 236 -10.57 1.61 11.33
C LEU A 236 -12.04 1.21 11.15
N ALA A 237 -12.96 2.16 11.03
CA ALA A 237 -14.38 1.91 10.74
C ALA A 237 -14.55 1.19 9.40
N GLN A 238 -13.93 1.67 8.32
CA GLN A 238 -13.97 0.98 7.02
C GLN A 238 -13.49 -0.47 7.12
N LEU A 239 -12.37 -0.72 7.81
CA LEU A 239 -11.89 -2.09 8.02
C LEU A 239 -12.90 -2.95 8.80
N ARG A 240 -13.66 -2.37 9.74
CA ARG A 240 -14.72 -3.10 10.47
C ARG A 240 -15.85 -3.45 9.51
N ASP A 241 -16.24 -2.49 8.68
CA ASP A 241 -17.36 -2.61 7.74
C ASP A 241 -17.05 -3.60 6.61
N ASP A 242 -15.80 -3.65 6.13
CA ASP A 242 -15.36 -4.59 5.09
C ASP A 242 -15.54 -6.04 5.54
N CYS A 243 -15.25 -6.34 6.81
CA CYS A 243 -15.48 -7.67 7.37
C CYS A 243 -15.90 -7.61 8.84
N PRO A 244 -17.22 -7.51 9.12
CA PRO A 244 -17.75 -7.39 10.47
C PRO A 244 -17.53 -8.64 11.33
N SER A 245 -17.38 -9.81 10.68
CA SER A 245 -17.14 -11.10 11.34
C SER A 245 -15.66 -11.44 11.52
N CYS A 246 -14.75 -10.64 10.95
CA CYS A 246 -13.31 -10.91 11.04
C CYS A 246 -12.74 -10.51 12.41
N PRO A 247 -11.69 -11.21 12.89
CA PRO A 247 -10.96 -10.82 14.10
C PRO A 247 -10.40 -9.39 14.03
N TRP A 248 -10.16 -8.77 15.20
CA TRP A 248 -9.73 -7.36 15.33
C TRP A 248 -8.51 -7.18 16.23
#